data_AF-A0A7X3Z7F4-F1
#
_entry.id   AF-A0A7X3Z7F4-F1
#
_cell.length_a   1.000
_cell.length_b   1.000
_cell.length_c   1.000
_cell.angle_alpha   90.00
_cell.angle_beta   90.00
_cell.angle_gamma   90.00
#
_symmetry.space_group_name_H-M   'P 1'
#
loop_
_entity.id
_entity.type
_entity.pdbx_description
1 polymer ?
#
loop_
_entity_poly.entity_id
_entity_poly.type
_entity_poly.pdbx_seq_one_letter_code
_entity_poly.pdbx_strand_id
1 'polypeptide(L)'
;MAPQYADFTKEEFETRYAKTRALMAERNIDAMLITERLNYQYYSGHRSEQCAVDKIRSYVVILPRDGEPTLITMPFEVAQVEQTSFITDIRTTGGLKGHPDFICGVLRDLGLSRARIGCEFGREQYLG
;
A
#
# COMPACT_ATOMS: atom_id res chain seq x y z
N MET A 1 5.32 -8.49 -16.32
CA MET A 1 4.21 -9.20 -16.99
C MET A 1 2.91 -8.78 -16.34
N ALA A 2 1.77 -8.80 -17.02
CA ALA A 2 0.49 -8.52 -16.37
C ALA A 2 0.15 -9.63 -15.36
N PRO A 3 -0.43 -9.31 -14.19
CA PRO A 3 -0.83 -10.30 -13.18
C PRO A 3 -1.84 -11.28 -13.78
N GLN A 4 -1.58 -12.58 -13.62
CA GLN A 4 -2.42 -13.64 -14.18
C GLN A 4 -3.78 -13.79 -13.48
N TYR A 5 -3.84 -13.41 -12.20
CA TYR A 5 -4.96 -13.66 -11.30
C TYR A 5 -5.50 -12.38 -10.66
N ALA A 6 -5.34 -11.22 -11.32
CA ALA A 6 -5.94 -9.99 -10.84
C ALA A 6 -7.47 -10.02 -10.94
N ASP A 7 -8.17 -9.66 -9.86
CA ASP A 7 -9.63 -9.63 -9.79
C ASP A 7 -10.25 -8.55 -10.72
N PHE A 8 -9.48 -7.52 -11.06
CA PHE A 8 -9.91 -6.39 -11.90
C PHE A 8 -8.82 -6.02 -12.92
N THR A 9 -9.19 -5.25 -13.94
CA THR A 9 -8.23 -4.78 -14.96
C THR A 9 -7.31 -3.70 -14.41
N LYS A 10 -6.21 -3.43 -15.13
CA LYS A 10 -5.27 -2.36 -14.75
C LYS A 10 -5.95 -0.99 -14.70
N GLU A 11 -6.81 -0.72 -15.68
CA GLU A 11 -7.54 0.54 -15.83
C GLU A 11 -8.48 0.82 -14.65
N GLU A 12 -9.05 -0.23 -14.06
CA GLU A 12 -9.86 -0.11 -12.84
C GLU A 12 -9.00 0.37 -11.66
N PHE A 13 -7.82 -0.22 -11.43
CA PHE A 13 -6.89 0.25 -10.38
C PHE A 13 -6.38 1.66 -10.64
N GLU A 14 -6.01 1.99 -11.88
CA GLU A 14 -5.61 3.35 -12.27
C GLU A 14 -6.74 4.36 -12.00
N THR A 15 -8.00 3.99 -12.26
CA THR A 15 -9.17 4.80 -11.95
C THR A 15 -9.34 5.02 -10.43
N ARG A 16 -9.10 3.99 -9.61
CA ARG A 16 -9.11 4.11 -8.13
C ARG A 16 -8.04 5.08 -7.65
N TYR A 17 -6.83 4.98 -8.18
CA TYR A 17 -5.74 5.90 -7.85
C TYR A 17 -6.07 7.33 -8.27
N ALA A 18 -6.57 7.54 -9.49
CA ALA A 18 -6.93 8.86 -10.01
C ALA A 18 -7.99 9.56 -9.14
N LYS A 19 -9.06 8.85 -8.77
CA LYS A 19 -10.11 9.36 -7.86
C LYS A 19 -9.54 9.75 -6.49
N THR A 20 -8.66 8.91 -5.95
CA THR A 20 -8.04 9.16 -4.64
C THR A 20 -7.10 10.37 -4.70
N ARG A 21 -6.30 10.50 -5.76
CA ARG A 21 -5.40 11.63 -5.98
C ARG A 21 -6.13 12.95 -6.11
N ALA A 22 -7.29 12.98 -6.77
CA ALA A 22 -8.13 14.18 -6.82
C ALA A 22 -8.54 14.64 -5.41
N LEU A 23 -9.00 13.71 -4.57
CA LEU A 23 -9.35 13.98 -3.17
C LEU A 23 -8.15 14.36 -2.30
N MET A 24 -6.97 13.81 -2.58
CA MET A 24 -5.71 14.19 -1.94
C MET A 24 -5.33 15.63 -2.31
N ALA A 25 -5.47 16.02 -3.58
CA ALA A 25 -5.18 17.38 -4.05
C ALA A 25 -6.08 18.41 -3.37
N GLU A 26 -7.40 18.16 -3.31
CA GLU A 26 -8.36 19.03 -2.58
C GLU A 26 -8.00 19.20 -1.11
N ARG A 27 -7.49 18.14 -0.49
CA ARG A 27 -7.10 18.13 0.93
C ARG A 27 -5.63 18.45 1.14
N ASN A 28 -4.86 18.80 0.10
CA ASN A 28 -3.42 19.06 0.08
C ASN A 28 -2.55 17.94 0.71
N ILE A 29 -2.97 16.68 0.57
CA ILE A 29 -2.24 15.48 0.99
C ILE A 29 -1.27 15.08 -0.14
N ASP A 30 -0.05 14.70 0.23
CA ASP A 30 1.02 14.37 -0.72
C ASP A 30 1.16 12.86 -0.95
N ALA A 31 0.83 12.04 0.06
CA ALA A 31 0.77 10.59 -0.06
C ALA A 31 -0.21 10.00 0.96
N MET A 32 -0.81 8.85 0.64
CA MET A 32 -1.59 8.05 1.59
C MET A 32 -0.75 6.90 2.11
N LEU A 33 -0.78 6.68 3.42
CA LEU A 33 -0.29 5.48 4.09
C LEU A 33 -1.49 4.60 4.43
N ILE A 34 -1.70 3.54 3.66
CA ILE A 34 -2.88 2.69 3.72
C ILE A 34 -2.52 1.41 4.45
N THR A 35 -3.17 1.16 5.59
CA THR A 35 -2.88 0.07 6.53
C THR A 35 -4.10 -0.78 6.86
N GLU A 36 -5.31 -0.25 6.68
CA GLU A 36 -6.56 -0.98 6.84
C GLU A 36 -6.67 -2.05 5.75
N ARG A 37 -7.02 -3.27 6.16
CA ARG A 37 -6.97 -4.47 5.32
C ARG A 37 -7.83 -4.37 4.06
N LEU A 38 -9.07 -3.90 4.17
CA LEU A 38 -9.97 -3.81 3.01
C LEU A 38 -9.49 -2.74 2.02
N ASN A 39 -8.97 -1.62 2.52
CA ASN A 39 -8.36 -0.59 1.68
C ASN A 39 -7.06 -1.08 1.04
N TYR A 40 -6.20 -1.79 1.79
CA TYR A 40 -5.03 -2.46 1.25
C TYR A 40 -5.39 -3.37 0.07
N GLN A 41 -6.41 -4.23 0.24
CA GLN A 41 -6.89 -5.11 -0.83
C GLN A 41 -7.47 -4.32 -2.01
N TYR A 42 -8.24 -3.25 -1.74
CA TYR A 42 -8.86 -2.41 -2.75
C TYR A 42 -7.83 -1.71 -3.64
N TYR A 43 -6.73 -1.21 -3.05
CA TYR A 43 -5.69 -0.50 -3.79
C TYR A 43 -4.62 -1.42 -4.36
N SER A 44 -4.31 -2.56 -3.73
CA SER A 44 -3.25 -3.46 -4.24
C SER A 44 -3.77 -4.58 -5.15
N GLY A 45 -5.01 -5.03 -4.98
CA GLY A 45 -5.49 -6.29 -5.55
C GLY A 45 -4.95 -7.54 -4.84
N HIS A 46 -4.03 -7.40 -3.89
CA HIS A 46 -3.43 -8.51 -3.17
C HIS A 46 -4.30 -8.95 -1.98
N ARG A 47 -4.74 -10.21 -1.99
CA ARG A 47 -5.61 -10.80 -0.96
C ARG A 47 -4.87 -11.87 -0.16
N SER A 48 -4.15 -11.46 0.87
CA SER A 48 -3.48 -12.40 1.78
C SER A 48 -4.39 -12.86 2.92
N GLU A 49 -4.43 -14.16 3.16
CA GLU A 49 -5.04 -14.76 4.36
C GLU A 49 -4.28 -14.36 5.63
N GLN A 50 -2.96 -14.19 5.55
CA GLN A 50 -2.12 -13.77 6.68
C GLN A 50 -2.46 -12.34 7.11
N CYS A 51 -2.72 -11.43 6.17
CA CYS A 51 -3.12 -10.06 6.47
C CYS A 51 -4.40 -9.97 7.34
N ALA A 52 -5.29 -10.97 7.28
CA ALA A 52 -6.51 -10.99 8.09
C ALA A 52 -6.29 -11.42 9.55
N VAL A 53 -5.26 -12.22 9.82
CA VAL A 53 -5.06 -12.87 11.13
C VAL A 53 -3.76 -12.45 11.83
N ASP A 54 -2.78 -11.96 11.08
CA ASP A 54 -1.46 -11.61 11.57
C ASP A 54 -1.30 -10.09 11.67
N LYS A 55 -1.37 -9.60 12.91
CA LYS A 55 -1.20 -8.16 13.22
C LYS A 55 0.24 -7.75 13.50
N ILE A 56 1.19 -8.68 13.54
CA ILE A 56 2.60 -8.34 13.80
C ILE A 56 3.36 -8.04 12.50
N ARG A 57 2.77 -8.35 11.34
CA ARG A 57 3.36 -8.14 10.02
C ARG A 57 2.69 -6.98 9.29
N SER A 58 3.48 -6.15 8.63
CA SER A 58 2.96 -4.97 7.94
C SER A 58 2.55 -5.29 6.51
N TYR A 59 1.27 -5.05 6.22
CA TYR A 59 0.70 -5.00 4.87
C TYR A 59 0.28 -3.56 4.61
N VAL A 60 1.03 -2.86 3.76
CA VAL A 60 0.86 -1.42 3.55
C VAL A 60 0.89 -1.10 2.07
N VAL A 61 0.04 -0.17 1.65
CA VAL A 61 0.19 0.52 0.36
C VAL A 61 0.52 1.97 0.64
N ILE A 62 1.59 2.45 0.02
CA ILE A 62 1.89 3.88 -0.06
C ILE A 62 1.42 4.34 -1.43
N LEU A 63 0.46 5.28 -1.46
CA LEU A 63 -0.03 5.89 -2.70
C LEU A 63 0.38 7.36 -2.74
N PRO A 64 1.45 7.71 -3.47
CA PRO A 64 1.81 9.10 -3.72
C PRO A 64 0.76 9.83 -4.56
N ARG A 65 0.67 11.15 -4.39
CA ARG A 65 -0.13 12.02 -5.27
C ARG A 65 0.39 11.96 -6.70
N ASP A 66 1.71 11.90 -6.84
CA ASP A 66 2.45 11.91 -8.09
C ASP A 66 3.40 10.69 -8.13
N GLY A 67 3.28 9.82 -9.15
CA GLY A 67 4.10 8.60 -9.29
C GLY A 67 3.31 7.30 -9.18
N GLU A 68 4.01 6.17 -9.08
CA GLU A 68 3.38 4.84 -8.90
C GLU A 68 3.26 4.48 -7.41
N PRO A 69 2.27 3.67 -7.01
CA PRO A 69 2.18 3.17 -5.65
C PRO A 69 3.31 2.18 -5.30
N THR A 70 3.60 2.07 -4.00
CA THR A 70 4.54 1.10 -3.43
C THR A 70 3.79 0.18 -2.47
N LEU A 71 4.05 -1.12 -2.54
CA LEU A 71 3.45 -2.12 -1.66
C LEU A 71 4.51 -2.67 -0.70
N ILE A 72 4.23 -2.61 0.60
CA ILE A 72 5.04 -3.24 1.64
C ILE A 72 4.34 -4.52 2.11
N THR A 73 5.06 -5.64 2.10
CA THR A 73 4.54 -6.95 2.53
C THR A 73 5.67 -7.83 3.07
N MET A 74 5.41 -9.13 3.19
CA MET A 74 6.37 -10.12 3.65
C MET A 74 7.02 -10.87 2.48
N PRO A 75 8.25 -11.38 2.62
CA PRO A 75 8.95 -12.08 1.54
C PRO A 75 8.16 -13.24 0.94
N PHE A 76 7.39 -13.96 1.75
CA PHE A 76 6.58 -15.10 1.30
C PHE A 76 5.30 -14.71 0.53
N GLU A 77 4.91 -13.43 0.55
CA GLU A 77 3.73 -12.90 -0.15
C GLU A 77 4.08 -12.40 -1.56
N VAL A 78 5.36 -12.16 -1.87
CA VAL A 78 5.79 -11.49 -3.11
C VAL A 78 5.26 -12.20 -4.35
N ALA A 79 5.38 -13.53 -4.41
CA ALA A 79 4.90 -14.30 -5.55
C ALA A 79 3.38 -14.15 -5.75
N GLN A 80 2.61 -14.00 -4.67
CA GLN A 80 1.17 -13.77 -4.76
C GLN A 80 0.87 -12.34 -5.21
N VAL A 81 1.61 -11.34 -4.70
CA VAL A 81 1.49 -9.95 -5.16
C VAL A 81 1.77 -9.85 -6.65
N GLU A 82 2.86 -10.42 -7.16
CA GLU A 82 3.21 -10.40 -8.59
C GLU A 82 2.14 -11.05 -9.49
N GLN A 83 1.37 -11.99 -8.93
CA GLN A 83 0.32 -12.71 -9.62
C GLN A 83 -1.04 -12.01 -9.58
N THR A 84 -1.26 -11.08 -8.65
CA THR A 84 -2.59 -10.48 -8.37
C THR A 84 -2.62 -8.95 -8.42
N SER A 85 -1.46 -8.30 -8.37
CA SER A 85 -1.30 -6.84 -8.30
C SER A 85 -0.62 -6.29 -9.55
N PHE A 86 -0.99 -5.06 -9.92
CA PHE A 86 -0.27 -4.28 -10.93
C PHE A 86 0.86 -3.43 -10.32
N ILE A 87 1.02 -3.43 -8.99
CA ILE A 87 2.08 -2.68 -8.30
C ILE A 87 3.42 -3.40 -8.50
N THR A 88 4.39 -2.69 -9.04
CA THR A 88 5.73 -3.24 -9.34
C THR A 88 6.77 -2.92 -8.27
N ASP A 89 6.62 -1.82 -7.52
CA ASP A 89 7.48 -1.51 -6.39
C ASP A 89 7.02 -2.28 -5.15
N ILE A 90 7.56 -3.48 -4.98
CA ILE A 90 7.28 -4.37 -3.86
C ILE A 90 8.46 -4.33 -2.89
N ARG A 91 8.22 -3.86 -1.67
CA ARG A 91 9.19 -3.80 -0.57
C ARG A 91 8.85 -4.85 0.47
N THR A 92 9.85 -5.56 0.98
CA THR A 92 9.62 -6.61 1.97
C THR A 92 10.30 -6.33 3.29
N THR A 93 9.56 -6.56 4.37
CA THR A 93 10.12 -6.52 5.73
C THR A 93 10.54 -7.95 6.10
N GLY A 94 11.82 -8.15 6.41
CA GLY A 94 12.38 -9.49 6.65
C GLY A 94 12.16 -10.07 8.05
N GLY A 95 11.45 -9.39 8.95
CA GLY A 95 11.37 -9.77 10.37
C GLY A 95 10.03 -9.48 11.04
N LEU A 96 9.95 -9.73 12.35
CA LEU A 96 8.77 -9.46 13.20
C LEU A 96 8.91 -8.16 14.02
N LYS A 97 9.96 -7.38 13.76
CA LYS A 97 10.32 -6.15 14.50
C LYS A 97 10.85 -5.10 13.52
N GLY A 98 10.82 -3.83 13.93
CA GLY A 98 11.37 -2.72 13.15
C GLY A 98 10.49 -2.29 11.98
N HIS A 99 9.23 -2.72 11.92
CA HIS A 99 8.31 -2.33 10.86
C HIS A 99 8.12 -0.82 10.72
N PRO A 100 7.95 -0.03 11.81
CA PRO A 100 7.85 1.43 11.69
C PRO A 100 9.09 2.05 11.06
N ASP A 101 10.30 1.65 11.51
CA ASP A 101 11.56 2.17 10.96
C ASP A 101 11.74 1.80 9.49
N PHE A 102 11.31 0.60 9.10
CA PHE A 102 11.30 0.15 7.71
C PHE A 102 10.35 0.99 6.86
N ILE A 103 9.11 1.19 7.30
CA ILE A 103 8.12 2.03 6.61
C ILE A 103 8.64 3.47 6.47
N CYS A 104 9.21 4.04 7.53
CA CYS A 104 9.87 5.34 7.47
C CYS A 104 11.05 5.37 6.49
N GLY A 105 11.81 4.27 6.39
CA GLY A 105 12.85 4.08 5.38
C GLY A 105 12.31 4.14 3.96
N VAL A 106 11.25 3.40 3.67
CA VAL A 106 10.58 3.42 2.36
C VAL A 106 10.05 4.82 2.05
N LEU A 107 9.41 5.51 3.00
CA LEU A 107 8.97 6.89 2.81
C LEU A 107 10.14 7.85 2.50
N ARG A 108 11.31 7.65 3.11
CA ARG A 108 12.52 8.43 2.77
C ARG A 108 13.00 8.15 1.35
N ASP A 109 13.07 6.88 0.95
CA ASP A 109 13.49 6.47 -0.39
C ASP A 109 12.58 7.06 -1.48
N LEU A 110 11.28 7.18 -1.18
CA LEU A 110 10.28 7.79 -2.06
C LEU A 110 10.30 9.33 -2.04
N GLY A 111 11.21 9.96 -1.29
CA GLY A 111 11.29 11.42 -1.16
C GLY A 111 10.17 12.04 -0.31
N LEU A 112 9.43 11.24 0.45
CA LEU A 112 8.24 11.64 1.21
C LEU A 112 8.55 12.05 2.66
N SER A 113 9.83 12.21 3.02
CA SER A 113 10.28 12.52 4.39
C SER A 113 9.66 13.78 5.02
N ARG A 114 9.25 14.74 4.18
CA ARG A 114 8.62 16.01 4.60
C ARG A 114 7.22 16.19 4.01
N ALA A 115 6.71 15.14 3.38
CA ALA A 115 5.41 15.16 2.73
C ALA A 115 4.29 15.12 3.77
N ARG A 116 3.13 15.67 3.42
CA ARG A 116 1.94 15.50 4.25
C ARG A 116 1.29 14.15 3.97
N ILE A 117 1.50 13.22 4.90
CA ILE A 117 0.99 11.85 4.81
C ILE A 117 -0.43 11.77 5.39
N GLY A 118 -1.37 11.30 4.58
CA GLY A 118 -2.71 10.93 5.02
C GLY A 118 -2.69 9.53 5.62
N CYS A 119 -3.30 9.38 6.79
CA CYS A 119 -3.34 8.12 7.54
C CYS A 119 -4.78 7.80 7.97
N GLU A 120 -5.06 6.51 8.17
CA GLU A 120 -6.38 5.98 8.52
C GLU A 120 -6.61 6.04 10.03
N PHE A 121 -6.88 7.24 10.55
CA PHE A 121 -7.22 7.47 11.96
C PHE A 121 -8.74 7.60 12.20
N GLY A 122 -9.54 7.07 11.28
CA GLY A 122 -11.00 7.05 11.42
C GLY A 122 -11.48 6.15 12.56
N ARG A 123 -12.77 6.22 12.87
CA ARG A 123 -13.40 5.33 13.86
C ARG A 123 -13.24 3.87 13.40
N GLU A 124 -12.69 3.02 14.26
CA GLU A 124 -12.32 1.62 13.98
C GLU A 124 -11.16 1.42 12.98
N GLN A 125 -10.40 2.47 12.65
CA GLN A 125 -9.18 2.33 11.86
C GLN A 125 -7.94 2.41 12.75
N TYR A 126 -6.93 1.64 12.40
CA TYR A 126 -5.69 1.52 13.15
C TYR A 126 -4.51 1.69 12.19
N LEU A 127 -3.50 2.42 12.65
CA LEU A 127 -2.23 2.51 11.96
C LEU A 127 -1.35 1.37 12.47
N GLY A 128 -1.42 0.21 11.80
CA GLY A 128 -0.61 -0.98 12.10
C GLY A 128 -0.85 -1.58 13.48
#